data_AF-A0A3C1WHM4-F1
#
_entry.id   AF-A0A3C1WHM4-F1
#
_cell.length_a   1.000
_cell.length_b   1.000
_cell.length_c   1.000
_cell.angle_alpha   90.00
_cell.angle_beta   90.00
_cell.angle_gamma   90.00
#
_symmetry.space_group_name_H-M   'P 1'
#
loop_
_entity.id
_entity.type
_entity.pdbx_description
1 polymer ?
#
loop_
_entity_poly.entity_id
_entity_poly.type
_entity_poly.pdbx_seq_one_letter_code
_entity_poly.pdbx_strand_id
1 'polypeptide(L)'
;MRWNHRAGLYWKICFNASRDLTELLMGLKPQTRVERRSNAALQAMRENPSLLLTAHFHNWEFLGSFLHRKRVPLLAAARTLRNPKAQKLLLQLRRRINVPTVSENVPRAALRHLQEEGCFALLWDQHSPDSEYQGRFFGLPVNMNPLPLFLLSHRPCPAYFGIILPNGRLRLVMLLKRFDGNWQQRLTQRYHRVLETLIRKHPGYWYGFLHARFKHSATYPGHRVRLSEKTTHETTFSYEMKS
;
A
#
# COMPACT_ATOMS: atom_id res chain seq x y z
N MET A 1 21.72 28.82 11.00
CA MET A 1 21.19 28.51 9.65
C MET A 1 19.74 28.04 9.79
N ARG A 2 18.75 28.88 9.44
CA ARG A 2 17.32 28.51 9.55
C ARG A 2 16.92 27.66 8.34
N TRP A 3 16.77 26.36 8.54
CA TRP A 3 16.29 25.46 7.49
C TRP A 3 14.84 25.80 7.12
N ASN A 4 14.58 26.06 5.84
CA ASN A 4 13.22 26.25 5.32
C ASN A 4 12.37 25.01 5.64
N HIS A 5 11.12 25.15 6.09
CA HIS A 5 10.31 24.05 6.62
C HIS A 5 10.19 22.85 5.67
N ARG A 6 10.19 23.09 4.35
CA ARG A 6 10.21 22.04 3.31
C ARG A 6 11.54 21.29 3.25
N ALA A 7 12.67 22.00 3.25
CA ALA A 7 13.99 21.38 3.25
C ALA A 7 14.20 20.50 4.51
N GLY A 8 13.69 20.95 5.66
CA GLY A 8 13.69 20.16 6.89
C GLY A 8 12.86 18.87 6.80
N LEU A 9 11.77 18.86 6.02
CA LEU A 9 10.95 17.65 5.81
C LEU A 9 11.68 16.64 4.93
N TYR A 10 12.24 17.05 3.78
CA TYR A 10 12.98 16.15 2.89
C TYR A 10 14.20 15.57 3.59
N TRP A 11 14.94 16.39 4.36
CA TRP A 11 16.03 15.91 5.21
C TRP A 11 15.56 14.80 6.16
N LYS A 12 14.45 15.02 6.90
CA LYS A 12 13.88 14.02 7.80
C LYS A 12 13.48 12.75 7.07
N ILE A 13 12.88 12.86 5.89
CA ILE A 13 12.49 11.70 5.06
C ILE A 13 13.72 10.87 4.70
N CYS A 14 14.76 11.51 4.16
CA CYS A 14 16.00 10.83 3.79
C CYS A 14 16.68 10.20 5.01
N PHE A 15 16.81 10.95 6.11
CA PHE A 15 17.40 10.47 7.35
C PHE A 15 16.64 9.24 7.90
N ASN A 16 15.31 9.31 7.98
CA ASN A 16 14.49 8.21 8.49
C ASN A 16 14.54 6.99 7.56
N ALA A 17 14.51 7.18 6.24
CA ALA A 17 14.64 6.09 5.27
C ALA A 17 16.00 5.40 5.40
N SER A 18 17.08 6.17 5.54
CA SER A 18 18.43 5.64 5.79
C SER A 18 18.50 4.88 7.10
N ARG A 19 17.94 5.43 8.19
CA ARG A 19 17.89 4.76 9.50
C ARG A 19 17.13 3.43 9.42
N ASP A 20 15.93 3.42 8.83
CA ASP A 20 15.11 2.21 8.70
C ASP A 20 15.80 1.14 7.85
N LEU A 21 16.51 1.57 6.79
CA LEU A 21 17.36 0.68 6.00
C LEU A 21 18.54 0.15 6.81
N THR A 22 19.22 0.98 7.60
CA THR A 22 20.31 0.55 8.49
C THR A 22 19.84 -0.46 9.52
N GLU A 23 18.67 -0.26 10.13
CA GLU A 23 18.05 -1.22 11.04
C GLU A 23 17.83 -2.58 10.36
N LEU A 24 17.34 -2.56 9.12
CA LEU A 24 17.17 -3.78 8.33
C LEU A 24 18.53 -4.44 7.98
N LEU A 25 19.52 -3.64 7.56
CA LEU A 25 20.87 -4.10 7.22
C LEU A 25 21.55 -4.78 8.42
N MET A 26 21.44 -4.16 9.59
CA MET A 26 22.02 -4.66 10.84
C MET A 26 21.17 -5.76 11.49
N GLY A 27 19.98 -6.07 10.95
CA GLY A 27 19.08 -7.06 11.53
C GLY A 27 18.54 -6.65 12.90
N LEU A 28 18.52 -5.35 13.19
CA LEU A 28 18.02 -4.82 14.45
C LEU A 28 16.53 -5.14 14.58
N LYS A 29 16.12 -5.46 15.80
CA LYS A 29 14.72 -5.76 16.13
C LYS A 29 14.27 -4.76 17.19
N PRO A 30 13.83 -3.56 16.79
CA PRO A 30 13.36 -2.56 17.73
C PRO A 30 12.32 -3.12 18.69
N GLN A 31 12.42 -2.75 19.97
CA GLN A 31 11.44 -3.18 20.96
C GLN A 31 10.05 -2.71 20.53
N THR A 32 9.14 -3.67 20.35
CA THR A 32 7.81 -3.39 19.80
C THR A 32 6.72 -3.92 20.71
N ARG A 33 5.78 -3.04 21.04
CA ARG A 33 4.60 -3.36 21.87
C ARG A 33 3.34 -3.29 21.03
N VAL A 34 2.41 -4.20 21.25
CA VAL A 34 1.10 -4.18 20.57
C VAL A 34 0.22 -3.14 21.28
N GLU A 35 -0.38 -2.21 20.54
CA GLU A 35 -1.39 -1.33 21.14
C GLU A 35 -2.55 -2.20 21.67
N ARG A 36 -3.07 -1.91 22.86
CA ARG A 36 -4.17 -2.69 23.48
C ARG A 36 -5.33 -2.94 22.51
N ARG A 37 -5.73 -1.90 21.77
CA ARG A 37 -6.79 -1.95 20.76
C ARG A 37 -6.50 -2.81 19.53
N SER A 38 -5.23 -3.17 19.30
CA SER A 38 -4.78 -3.98 18.18
C SER A 38 -4.68 -5.46 18.53
N ASN A 39 -4.86 -5.84 19.80
CA ASN A 39 -4.81 -7.25 20.22
C ASN A 39 -5.86 -8.11 19.52
N ALA A 40 -7.12 -7.65 19.45
CA ALA A 40 -8.19 -8.39 18.79
C ALA A 40 -7.92 -8.60 17.28
N ALA A 41 -7.44 -7.55 16.59
CA ALA A 41 -7.05 -7.66 15.19
C ALA A 41 -5.86 -8.62 14.99
N LEU A 42 -4.86 -8.54 15.86
CA LEU A 42 -3.71 -9.45 15.81
C LEU A 42 -4.13 -10.91 16.02
N GLN A 43 -5.04 -11.16 16.96
CA GLN A 43 -5.59 -12.49 17.18
C GLN A 43 -6.37 -12.98 15.96
N ALA A 44 -7.29 -12.16 15.45
CA ALA A 44 -8.07 -12.50 14.25
C ALA A 44 -7.18 -12.83 13.05
N MET A 45 -6.11 -12.06 12.82
CA MET A 45 -5.15 -12.31 11.72
C MET A 45 -4.31 -13.58 11.89
N ARG A 46 -4.22 -14.16 13.09
CA ARG A 46 -3.55 -15.46 13.31
C ARG A 46 -4.44 -16.64 13.02
N GLU A 47 -5.73 -16.48 13.30
CA GLU A 47 -6.71 -17.56 13.33
C GLU A 47 -7.58 -17.58 12.07
N ASN A 48 -7.66 -16.47 11.34
CA ASN A 48 -8.58 -16.29 10.22
C ASN A 48 -7.89 -15.59 9.05
N PRO A 49 -8.38 -15.81 7.81
CA PRO A 49 -7.82 -15.18 6.64
C PRO A 49 -8.08 -13.68 6.72
N SER A 50 -7.09 -12.92 6.32
CA SER A 50 -7.10 -11.47 6.49
C SER A 50 -6.31 -10.80 5.40
N LEU A 51 -6.82 -9.68 4.90
CA LEU A 51 -6.06 -8.79 4.04
C LEU A 51 -5.38 -7.70 4.87
N LEU A 52 -4.06 -7.65 4.84
CA LEU A 52 -3.28 -6.61 5.50
C LEU A 52 -2.81 -5.56 4.49
N LEU A 53 -3.36 -4.36 4.58
CA LEU A 53 -2.93 -3.22 3.79
C LEU A 53 -1.98 -2.36 4.62
N THR A 54 -0.90 -1.92 4.02
CA THR A 54 0.07 -1.02 4.66
C THR A 54 0.59 0.00 3.65
N ALA A 55 1.51 0.85 4.08
CA ALA A 55 2.08 1.92 3.28
C ALA A 55 3.61 1.93 3.41
N HIS A 56 4.29 2.62 2.51
CA HIS A 56 5.72 2.91 2.61
C HIS A 56 5.93 3.96 3.70
N PHE A 57 5.63 3.58 4.93
CA PHE A 57 5.64 4.44 6.10
C PHE A 57 6.45 3.76 7.21
N HIS A 58 7.45 4.46 7.75
CA HIS A 58 8.38 3.89 8.73
C HIS A 58 8.95 2.53 8.23
N ASN A 59 9.53 1.74 9.12
CA ASN A 59 10.10 0.44 8.77
C ASN A 59 9.01 -0.64 8.50
N TRP A 60 8.49 -0.69 7.26
CA TRP A 60 7.46 -1.65 6.83
C TRP A 60 8.00 -3.08 6.68
N GLU A 61 9.28 -3.26 6.37
CA GLU A 61 9.92 -4.59 6.33
C GLU A 61 9.93 -5.21 7.74
N PHE A 62 10.23 -4.39 8.75
CA PHE A 62 10.17 -4.81 10.15
C PHE A 62 8.74 -5.12 10.61
N LEU A 63 7.71 -4.41 10.11
CA LEU A 63 6.30 -4.77 10.37
C LEU A 63 6.00 -6.22 9.94
N GLY A 64 6.36 -6.58 8.70
CA GLY A 64 6.18 -7.94 8.20
C GLY A 64 6.88 -8.97 9.09
N SER A 65 8.13 -8.69 9.44
CA SER A 65 8.93 -9.55 10.33
C SER A 65 8.34 -9.71 11.72
N PHE A 66 7.82 -8.61 12.29
CA PHE A 66 7.18 -8.62 13.60
C PHE A 66 5.90 -9.45 13.61
N LEU A 67 5.04 -9.29 12.60
CA LEU A 67 3.80 -10.07 12.47
C LEU A 67 4.08 -11.55 12.25
N HIS A 68 5.06 -11.89 11.42
CA HIS A 68 5.50 -13.27 11.23
C HIS A 68 6.00 -13.90 12.55
N ARG A 69 6.84 -13.21 13.33
CA ARG A 69 7.25 -13.68 14.67
C ARG A 69 6.09 -13.81 15.66
N LYS A 70 5.03 -13.03 15.46
CA LYS A 70 3.78 -13.17 16.20
C LYS A 70 2.92 -14.32 15.69
N ARG A 71 3.43 -15.20 14.83
CA ARG A 71 2.72 -16.37 14.27
C ARG A 71 1.50 -16.00 13.43
N VAL A 72 1.52 -14.82 12.79
CA VAL A 72 0.57 -14.53 11.71
C VAL A 72 1.04 -15.32 10.48
N PRO A 73 0.17 -16.12 9.81
CA PRO A 73 0.50 -16.84 8.58
C PRO A 73 0.61 -15.85 7.41
N LEU A 74 1.66 -15.05 7.41
CA LEU A 74 1.82 -13.88 6.54
C LEU A 74 2.46 -14.27 5.20
N LEU A 75 1.84 -13.85 4.10
CA LEU A 75 2.43 -13.82 2.77
C LEU A 75 2.39 -12.38 2.23
N ALA A 76 3.54 -11.79 1.93
CA ALA A 76 3.61 -10.40 1.44
C ALA A 76 3.89 -10.33 -0.06
N ALA A 77 3.21 -9.39 -0.75
CA ALA A 77 3.56 -9.05 -2.13
C ALA A 77 4.94 -8.38 -2.18
N ALA A 78 5.81 -8.83 -3.07
CA ALA A 78 7.12 -8.25 -3.33
C ALA A 78 7.28 -7.94 -4.82
N ARG A 79 7.83 -6.78 -5.15
CA ARG A 79 8.24 -6.47 -6.52
C ARG A 79 9.72 -6.78 -6.69
N THR A 80 10.08 -7.49 -7.76
CA THR A 80 11.47 -7.68 -8.16
C THR A 80 12.09 -6.34 -8.56
N LEU A 81 13.22 -6.00 -7.96
CA LEU A 81 13.98 -4.81 -8.31
C LEU A 81 14.65 -5.00 -9.68
N ARG A 82 14.65 -3.95 -10.51
CA ARG A 82 15.28 -3.97 -11.84
C ARG A 82 16.80 -4.14 -11.78
N ASN A 83 17.44 -3.61 -10.73
CA ASN A 83 18.88 -3.74 -10.54
C ASN A 83 19.19 -5.09 -9.87
N PRO A 84 19.93 -6.01 -10.53
CA PRO A 84 20.21 -7.33 -9.99
C PRO A 84 21.02 -7.32 -8.68
N LYS A 85 21.95 -6.36 -8.52
CA LYS A 85 22.75 -6.23 -7.29
C LYS A 85 21.87 -5.79 -6.12
N ALA A 86 20.99 -4.82 -6.36
CA ALA A 86 20.01 -4.37 -5.35
C ALA A 86 19.02 -5.48 -5.01
N GLN A 87 18.55 -6.26 -6.00
CA GLN A 87 17.68 -7.41 -5.78
C GLN A 87 18.37 -8.47 -4.93
N LYS A 88 19.62 -8.83 -5.24
CA LYS A 88 20.41 -9.80 -4.46
C LYS A 88 20.55 -9.36 -3.01
N LEU A 89 20.90 -8.08 -2.79
CA LEU A 89 20.99 -7.52 -1.44
C LEU A 89 19.64 -7.58 -0.71
N LEU A 90 18.55 -7.15 -1.35
CA LEU A 90 17.21 -7.20 -0.77
C LEU A 90 16.81 -8.62 -0.36
N LEU A 91 17.08 -9.62 -1.21
CA LEU A 91 16.82 -11.03 -0.89
C LEU A 91 17.65 -11.52 0.29
N GLN A 92 18.93 -11.14 0.37
CA GLN A 92 19.79 -11.46 1.53
C GLN A 92 19.25 -10.87 2.83
N LEU A 93 18.75 -9.63 2.80
CA LEU A 93 18.13 -8.99 3.95
C LEU A 93 16.80 -9.65 4.32
N ARG A 94 15.97 -9.97 3.33
CA ARG A 94 14.68 -10.64 3.54
C ARG A 94 14.83 -12.04 4.15
N ARG A 95 15.90 -12.77 3.81
CA ARG A 95 16.23 -14.05 4.47
C ARG A 95 16.45 -13.90 5.97
N ARG A 96 17.01 -12.78 6.44
CA ARG A 96 17.24 -12.53 7.89
C ARG A 96 15.95 -12.22 8.65
N ILE A 97 15.00 -11.56 8.01
CA ILE A 97 13.70 -11.22 8.63
C ILE A 97 12.65 -12.32 8.50
N ASN A 98 12.92 -13.30 7.62
CA ASN A 98 12.17 -14.53 7.39
C ASN A 98 10.67 -14.29 7.16
N VAL A 99 10.33 -13.36 6.27
CA VAL A 99 8.95 -13.10 5.86
C VAL A 99 8.69 -13.79 4.52
N PRO A 100 7.70 -14.69 4.41
CA PRO A 100 7.31 -15.25 3.13
C PRO A 100 6.85 -14.15 2.16
N THR A 101 7.37 -14.15 0.94
CA THR A 101 7.01 -13.17 -0.09
C THR A 101 6.70 -13.84 -1.43
N VAL A 102 5.82 -13.23 -2.21
CA VAL A 102 5.53 -13.62 -3.60
C VAL A 102 5.74 -12.45 -4.56
N SER A 103 6.42 -12.70 -5.68
CA SER A 103 6.70 -11.71 -6.72
C SER A 103 6.14 -12.05 -8.10
N GLU A 104 5.75 -13.29 -8.32
CA GLU A 104 5.23 -13.81 -9.58
C GLU A 104 3.82 -14.36 -9.37
N ASN A 105 2.95 -14.19 -10.36
CA ASN A 105 1.55 -14.65 -10.28
C ASN A 105 0.85 -14.21 -8.97
N VAL A 106 1.18 -13.01 -8.49
CA VAL A 106 0.76 -12.48 -7.18
C VAL A 106 -0.75 -12.63 -6.95
N PRO A 107 -1.67 -12.33 -7.91
CA PRO A 107 -3.09 -12.53 -7.69
C PRO A 107 -3.48 -13.98 -7.36
N ARG A 108 -2.91 -14.95 -8.10
CA ARG A 108 -3.20 -16.38 -7.91
C ARG A 108 -2.65 -16.88 -6.57
N ALA A 109 -1.40 -16.52 -6.26
CA ALA A 109 -0.78 -16.92 -5.00
C ALA A 109 -1.47 -16.30 -3.78
N ALA A 110 -1.86 -15.03 -3.88
CA ALA A 110 -2.58 -14.33 -2.82
C ALA A 110 -3.96 -14.96 -2.58
N LEU A 111 -4.72 -15.25 -3.65
CA LEU A 111 -6.03 -15.88 -3.52
C LEU A 111 -5.93 -17.27 -2.88
N ARG A 112 -4.97 -18.09 -3.34
CA ARG A 112 -4.70 -19.40 -2.75
C ARG A 112 -4.34 -19.27 -1.26
N HIS A 113 -3.45 -18.35 -0.91
CA HIS A 113 -3.04 -18.13 0.48
C HIS A 113 -4.22 -17.71 1.38
N LEU A 114 -5.14 -16.90 0.87
CA LEU A 114 -6.36 -16.52 1.59
C LEU A 114 -7.37 -17.69 1.70
N GLN A 115 -7.39 -18.62 0.75
CA GLN A 115 -8.20 -19.85 0.81
C GLN A 115 -7.64 -20.85 1.82
N GLU A 116 -6.32 -20.86 2.02
CA GLU A 116 -5.62 -21.64 3.05
C GLU A 116 -5.62 -20.93 4.43
N GLU A 117 -6.63 -20.07 4.67
CA GLU A 117 -6.84 -19.29 5.90
C GLU A 117 -5.67 -18.38 6.32
N GLY A 118 -4.83 -17.99 5.37
CA GLY A 118 -3.64 -17.15 5.57
C GLY A 118 -3.90 -15.64 5.57
N CYS A 119 -2.90 -14.86 6.00
CA CYS A 119 -2.91 -13.40 5.92
C CYS A 119 -2.07 -12.90 4.73
N PHE A 120 -2.71 -12.24 3.75
CA PHE A 120 -2.01 -11.64 2.62
C PHE A 120 -1.73 -10.16 2.87
N ALA A 121 -0.48 -9.71 2.62
CA ALA A 121 -0.05 -8.33 2.87
C ALA A 121 0.37 -7.58 1.60
N LEU A 122 -0.06 -6.31 1.50
CA LEU A 122 0.24 -5.44 0.37
C LEU A 122 0.50 -3.99 0.80
N LEU A 123 1.54 -3.38 0.24
CA LEU A 123 1.76 -1.93 0.25
C LEU A 123 0.82 -1.28 -0.79
N TRP A 124 -0.16 -0.48 -0.34
CA TRP A 124 -1.27 0.00 -1.19
C TRP A 124 -1.26 1.53 -1.43
N ASP A 125 -0.15 2.19 -1.16
CA ASP A 125 0.03 3.65 -1.27
C ASP A 125 0.80 4.12 -2.51
N GLN A 126 1.22 3.24 -3.41
CA GLN A 126 1.92 3.60 -4.65
C GLN A 126 1.00 3.73 -5.86
N HIS A 127 1.40 4.53 -6.85
CA HIS A 127 0.62 4.76 -8.07
C HIS A 127 0.58 3.51 -8.95
N SER A 128 -0.59 3.22 -9.52
CA SER A 128 -0.82 2.15 -10.50
C SER A 128 -1.14 2.79 -11.86
N PRO A 129 -0.17 2.82 -12.81
CA PRO A 129 -0.30 3.56 -14.07
C PRO A 129 -1.48 3.14 -14.96
N ASP A 130 -1.82 1.85 -14.95
CA ASP A 130 -2.81 1.26 -15.85
C ASP A 130 -4.11 0.85 -15.12
N SER A 131 -4.28 1.30 -13.87
CA SER A 131 -5.54 1.03 -13.17
C SER A 131 -6.61 2.05 -13.49
N GLU A 132 -7.78 1.54 -13.85
CA GLU A 132 -9.02 2.31 -13.99
C GLU A 132 -9.70 2.59 -12.64
N TYR A 133 -9.27 1.93 -11.56
CA TYR A 133 -9.85 2.14 -10.23
C TYR A 133 -9.19 3.35 -9.54
N GLN A 134 -10.03 4.34 -9.20
CA GLN A 134 -9.59 5.60 -8.60
C GLN A 134 -10.09 5.77 -7.17
N GLY A 135 -9.27 6.44 -6.37
CA GLY A 135 -9.61 6.91 -5.02
C GLY A 135 -9.28 8.39 -4.84
N ARG A 136 -9.48 8.92 -3.63
CA ARG A 136 -9.09 10.28 -3.25
C ARG A 136 -8.13 10.23 -2.08
N PHE A 137 -6.94 10.82 -2.26
CA PHE A 137 -5.90 10.89 -1.25
C PHE A 137 -5.42 12.33 -1.11
N PHE A 138 -5.52 12.88 0.10
CA PHE A 138 -5.39 14.31 0.39
C PHE A 138 -6.30 15.19 -0.49
N GLY A 139 -7.50 14.69 -0.79
CA GLY A 139 -8.47 15.36 -1.68
C GLY A 139 -8.19 15.21 -3.18
N LEU A 140 -6.99 14.77 -3.56
CA LEU A 140 -6.58 14.62 -4.97
C LEU A 140 -6.95 13.23 -5.52
N PRO A 141 -7.32 13.13 -6.81
CA PRO A 141 -7.56 11.84 -7.45
C PRO A 141 -6.26 11.04 -7.57
N VAL A 142 -6.33 9.75 -7.26
CA VAL A 142 -5.19 8.82 -7.37
C VAL A 142 -5.64 7.46 -7.93
N ASN A 143 -4.87 6.92 -8.88
CA ASN A 143 -5.06 5.55 -9.35
C ASN A 143 -4.56 4.57 -8.29
N MET A 144 -5.36 3.55 -8.02
CA MET A 144 -5.16 2.57 -6.97
C MET A 144 -4.85 1.20 -7.57
N ASN A 145 -4.00 0.41 -6.94
CA ASN A 145 -3.82 -0.99 -7.38
C ASN A 145 -5.15 -1.76 -7.16
N PRO A 146 -5.75 -2.42 -8.17
CA PRO A 146 -7.04 -3.09 -8.03
C PRO A 146 -6.95 -4.44 -7.28
N LEU A 147 -5.74 -4.95 -7.01
CA LEU A 147 -5.53 -6.28 -6.42
C LEU A 147 -6.31 -6.50 -5.10
N PRO A 148 -6.32 -5.59 -4.10
CA PRO A 148 -7.15 -5.75 -2.91
C PRO A 148 -8.63 -5.96 -3.20
N LEU A 149 -9.18 -5.25 -4.19
CA LEU A 149 -10.58 -5.37 -4.55
C LEU A 149 -10.84 -6.71 -5.21
N PHE A 150 -9.98 -7.11 -6.15
CA PHE A 150 -10.04 -8.42 -6.79
C PHE A 150 -10.04 -9.55 -5.75
N LEU A 151 -9.09 -9.55 -4.82
CA LEU A 151 -8.97 -10.59 -3.79
C LEU A 151 -10.21 -10.66 -2.91
N LEU A 152 -10.71 -9.50 -2.46
CA LEU A 152 -11.86 -9.43 -1.57
C LEU A 152 -13.19 -9.78 -2.25
N SER A 153 -13.31 -9.56 -3.56
CA SER A 153 -14.47 -10.04 -4.34
C SER A 153 -14.51 -11.57 -4.45
N HIS A 154 -13.35 -12.23 -4.52
CA HIS A 154 -13.28 -13.70 -4.69
C HIS A 154 -13.18 -14.45 -3.35
N ARG A 155 -12.55 -13.85 -2.35
CA ARG A 155 -12.43 -14.38 -0.99
C ARG A 155 -12.69 -13.25 0.01
N PRO A 156 -13.97 -12.93 0.30
CA PRO A 156 -14.32 -11.94 1.32
C PRO A 156 -13.70 -12.32 2.67
N CYS A 157 -12.89 -11.42 3.23
CA CYS A 157 -12.24 -11.58 4.53
C CYS A 157 -11.95 -10.21 5.17
N PRO A 158 -11.83 -10.10 6.50
CA PRO A 158 -11.54 -8.81 7.13
C PRO A 158 -10.26 -8.16 6.57
N ALA A 159 -10.35 -6.87 6.25
CA ALA A 159 -9.21 -6.06 5.83
C ALA A 159 -8.74 -5.17 6.98
N TYR A 160 -7.43 -5.10 7.18
CA TYR A 160 -6.79 -4.31 8.22
C TYR A 160 -5.74 -3.38 7.63
N PHE A 161 -5.52 -2.24 8.27
CA PHE A 161 -4.35 -1.40 8.09
C PHE A 161 -3.34 -1.73 9.18
N GLY A 162 -2.10 -2.03 8.80
CA GLY A 162 -1.03 -2.33 9.76
C GLY A 162 0.16 -1.39 9.65
N ILE A 163 0.66 -0.94 10.80
CA ILE A 163 1.87 -0.13 10.87
C ILE A 163 2.58 -0.28 12.22
N ILE A 164 3.91 -0.17 12.22
CA ILE A 164 4.67 0.10 13.44
C ILE A 164 4.92 1.61 13.49
N LEU A 165 4.37 2.26 14.51
CA LEU A 165 4.57 3.69 14.72
C LEU A 165 6.03 4.00 15.10
N PRO A 166 6.50 5.25 14.90
CA PRO A 166 7.85 5.67 15.30
C PRO A 166 8.19 5.42 16.77
N ASN A 167 7.19 5.32 17.64
CA ASN A 167 7.37 5.02 19.06
C ASN A 167 7.35 3.52 19.40
N GLY A 168 7.56 2.64 18.41
CA GLY A 168 7.65 1.19 18.61
C GLY A 168 6.31 0.51 18.89
N ARG A 169 5.17 1.14 18.60
CA ARG A 169 3.86 0.52 18.82
C ARG A 169 3.30 -0.06 17.53
N LEU A 170 2.98 -1.36 17.53
CA LEU A 170 2.18 -1.99 16.48
C LEU A 170 0.74 -1.47 16.60
N ARG A 171 0.26 -0.88 15.52
CA ARG A 171 -1.11 -0.44 15.35
C ARG A 171 -1.74 -1.17 14.17
N LEU A 172 -2.81 -1.90 14.47
CA LEU A 172 -3.71 -2.53 13.53
C LEU A 172 -5.08 -1.84 13.61
N VAL A 173 -5.64 -1.46 12.46
CA VAL A 173 -6.94 -0.79 12.34
C VAL A 173 -7.81 -1.56 11.37
N MET A 174 -9.02 -1.95 11.78
CA MET A 174 -9.97 -2.57 10.86
C MET A 174 -10.40 -1.55 9.77
N LEU A 175 -10.22 -1.96 8.52
CA LEU A 175 -10.62 -1.20 7.34
C LEU A 175 -11.98 -1.64 6.81
N LEU A 176 -12.21 -2.96 6.77
CA LEU A 176 -13.43 -3.55 6.23
C LEU A 176 -13.73 -4.89 6.91
N LYS A 177 -15.02 -5.13 7.18
CA LYS A 177 -15.54 -6.43 7.67
C LYS A 177 -16.82 -6.86 6.94
N ARG A 178 -17.61 -5.91 6.43
CA ARG A 178 -18.86 -6.14 5.71
C ARG A 178 -18.71 -5.77 4.23
N PHE A 179 -19.28 -6.59 3.35
CA PHE A 179 -19.12 -6.54 1.88
C PHE A 179 -20.41 -6.10 1.15
N ASP A 180 -21.20 -5.27 1.80
CA ASP A 180 -22.48 -4.76 1.34
C ASP A 180 -22.35 -3.39 0.63
N GLY A 181 -23.20 -3.16 -0.39
CA GLY A 181 -23.24 -1.90 -1.14
C GLY A 181 -21.87 -1.47 -1.68
N ASN A 182 -21.52 -0.21 -1.46
CA ASN A 182 -20.28 0.43 -1.96
C ASN A 182 -19.04 0.09 -1.11
N TRP A 183 -18.81 -1.20 -0.81
CA TRP A 183 -17.74 -1.62 0.09
C TRP A 183 -16.34 -1.28 -0.44
N GLN A 184 -16.13 -1.30 -1.76
CA GLN A 184 -14.85 -0.97 -2.40
C GLN A 184 -14.48 0.49 -2.09
N GLN A 185 -15.41 1.42 -2.27
CA GLN A 185 -15.22 2.84 -1.97
C GLN A 185 -14.98 3.05 -0.47
N ARG A 186 -15.73 2.36 0.41
CA ARG A 186 -15.51 2.46 1.87
C ARG A 186 -14.13 1.97 2.28
N LEU A 187 -13.66 0.84 1.74
CA LEU A 187 -12.32 0.31 1.99
C LEU A 187 -11.24 1.32 1.58
N THR A 188 -11.31 1.84 0.36
CA THR A 188 -10.35 2.81 -0.18
C THR A 188 -10.35 4.10 0.64
N GLN A 189 -11.52 4.68 0.91
CA GLN A 189 -11.65 5.88 1.72
C GLN A 189 -11.13 5.67 3.15
N ARG A 190 -11.44 4.52 3.77
CA ARG A 190 -10.97 4.21 5.13
C ARG A 190 -9.45 4.05 5.17
N TYR A 191 -8.87 3.37 4.17
CA TYR A 191 -7.43 3.23 4.02
C TYR A 191 -6.75 4.60 3.90
N HIS A 192 -7.21 5.47 2.98
CA HIS A 192 -6.65 6.81 2.80
C HIS A 192 -6.81 7.68 4.04
N ARG A 193 -7.98 7.71 4.69
CA ARG A 193 -8.17 8.48 5.94
C ARG A 193 -7.19 8.07 7.04
N VAL A 194 -6.97 6.76 7.22
CA VAL A 194 -6.00 6.26 8.21
C VAL A 194 -4.58 6.71 7.85
N LEU A 195 -4.19 6.55 6.59
CA LEU A 195 -2.85 6.93 6.13
C LEU A 195 -2.62 8.46 6.19
N GLU A 196 -3.57 9.27 5.75
CA GLU A 196 -3.53 10.74 5.84
C GLU A 196 -3.36 11.21 7.29
N THR A 197 -4.09 10.58 8.22
CA THR A 197 -3.97 10.89 9.66
C THR A 197 -2.54 10.62 10.17
N LEU A 198 -1.93 9.52 9.75
CA LEU A 198 -0.55 9.16 10.12
C LEU A 198 0.46 10.13 9.51
N ILE A 199 0.30 10.46 8.23
CA ILE A 199 1.20 11.38 7.51
C ILE A 199 1.10 12.79 8.10
N ARG A 200 -0.09 13.30 8.40
CA ARG A 200 -0.24 14.62 9.04
C ARG A 200 0.47 14.70 10.39
N LYS A 201 0.44 13.61 11.16
CA LYS A 201 1.10 13.54 12.47
C LYS A 201 2.62 13.34 12.37
N HIS A 202 3.07 12.62 11.35
CA HIS A 202 4.44 12.12 11.22
C HIS A 202 4.91 12.16 9.75
N PRO A 203 4.97 13.35 9.12
CA PRO A 203 5.17 13.45 7.67
C PRO A 203 6.54 12.95 7.21
N GLY A 204 7.56 13.05 8.08
CA GLY A 204 8.92 12.60 7.80
C GLY A 204 9.09 11.07 7.72
N TYR A 205 8.04 10.30 7.97
CA TYR A 205 8.09 8.84 7.93
C TYR A 205 7.39 8.23 6.73
N TRP A 206 6.72 9.01 5.89
CA TRP A 206 6.11 8.50 4.67
C TRP A 206 7.03 8.68 3.47
N TYR A 207 7.46 7.58 2.88
CA TYR A 207 8.41 7.55 1.76
C TYR A 207 7.73 7.62 0.39
N GLY A 208 6.38 7.65 0.35
CA GLY A 208 5.63 7.83 -0.89
C GLY A 208 5.84 9.18 -1.58
N PHE A 209 6.41 10.19 -0.88
CA PHE A 209 6.88 11.43 -1.51
C PHE A 209 7.98 11.21 -2.55
N LEU A 210 8.71 10.08 -2.49
CA LEU A 210 9.73 9.70 -3.46
C LEU A 210 9.15 8.97 -4.69
N HIS A 211 7.84 8.71 -4.69
CA HIS A 211 7.13 8.04 -5.78
C HIS A 211 6.21 9.04 -6.50
N ALA A 212 5.95 8.81 -7.79
CA ALA A 212 5.00 9.60 -8.58
C ALA A 212 3.53 9.30 -8.23
N ARG A 213 3.18 9.31 -6.92
CA ARG A 213 1.86 8.91 -6.41
C ARG A 213 0.72 9.74 -7.01
N PHE A 214 0.93 11.04 -7.14
CA PHE A 214 -0.06 12.01 -7.61
C PHE A 214 0.00 12.28 -9.12
N LYS A 215 0.66 11.42 -9.91
CA LYS A 215 0.88 11.66 -11.35
C LYS A 215 -0.38 11.90 -12.17
N HIS A 216 -1.51 11.33 -11.75
CA HIS A 216 -2.82 11.48 -12.40
C HIS A 216 -3.60 12.72 -11.93
N SER A 217 -3.06 13.48 -10.97
CA SER A 217 -3.66 14.75 -10.56
C SER A 217 -3.35 15.82 -11.60
N ALA A 218 -4.36 16.61 -11.98
CA ALA A 218 -4.20 17.74 -12.90
C ALA A 218 -3.13 18.75 -12.45
N THR A 219 -2.82 18.80 -11.15
CA THR A 219 -1.80 19.68 -10.57
C THR A 219 -0.40 19.07 -10.55
N TYR A 220 -0.18 17.87 -11.11
CA TYR A 220 1.13 17.22 -11.11
C TYR A 220 2.05 17.83 -12.18
N PRO A 221 3.30 18.20 -11.85
CA PRO A 221 4.26 18.71 -12.83
C PRO A 221 4.46 17.71 -13.98
N GLY A 222 4.11 18.12 -15.21
CA GLY A 222 4.19 17.25 -16.39
C GLY A 222 2.97 16.35 -16.63
N HIS A 223 1.81 16.63 -16.03
CA HIS A 223 0.54 16.00 -16.37
C HIS A 223 0.22 16.21 -17.86
N ARG A 224 0.37 15.16 -18.67
CA ARG A 224 -0.15 15.11 -20.05
C ARG A 224 -1.49 14.40 -20.02
N VAL A 225 -2.55 15.09 -20.41
CA VAL A 225 -3.85 14.46 -20.69
C VAL A 225 -3.61 13.47 -21.82
N ARG A 226 -3.75 12.16 -21.56
CA ARG A 226 -3.95 11.20 -22.67
C ARG A 226 -5.35 11.50 -23.19
N LEU A 227 -5.46 12.28 -24.26
CA LEU A 227 -6.65 12.29 -25.08
C LEU A 227 -6.77 10.86 -25.63
N SER A 228 -7.77 10.11 -25.16
CA SER A 228 -8.14 8.88 -25.84
C SER A 228 -8.79 9.30 -27.16
N GLU A 229 -8.06 9.20 -28.26
CA GLU A 229 -8.65 9.19 -29.59
C GLU A 229 -9.57 7.97 -29.69
N LYS A 230 -10.85 8.18 -29.35
CA LYS A 230 -11.93 7.39 -29.93
C LYS A 230 -12.43 8.21 -31.11
N THR A 231 -11.87 7.92 -32.28
CA THR A 231 -12.43 8.30 -33.57
C THR A 231 -13.89 7.91 -33.61
N THR A 232 -14.77 8.90 -33.51
CA THR A 232 -16.17 8.80 -33.90
C THR A 232 -16.20 8.64 -35.41
N HIS A 233 -16.59 7.45 -35.89
CA HIS A 233 -17.01 7.30 -37.27
C HIS A 233 -18.26 8.15 -37.48
N GLU A 234 -18.10 9.26 -38.20
CA GLU A 234 -19.21 9.97 -38.84
C GLU A 234 -19.89 9.01 -39.82
N THR A 235 -21.12 8.62 -39.51
CA THR A 235 -22.02 8.02 -40.49
C THR A 235 -23.00 9.13 -40.88
N THR A 236 -22.70 9.80 -41.98
CA THR A 236 -23.55 10.83 -42.58
C THR A 236 -24.77 10.14 -43.20
N PHE A 237 -25.93 10.27 -42.57
CA PHE A 237 -27.23 10.05 -43.23
C PHE A 237 -27.77 11.43 -43.62
N SER A 238 -27.67 11.76 -44.91
CA SER A 238 -28.31 12.93 -45.51
C SER A 238 -29.80 12.65 -45.74
N TYR A 239 -30.67 13.45 -45.13
CA TYR A 239 -32.09 13.52 -45.45
C TYR A 239 -32.30 14.68 -46.43
N GLU A 240 -32.75 14.37 -47.65
CA GLU A 240 -33.22 15.35 -48.64
C GLU A 240 -34.54 15.98 -48.15
N MET A 241 -34.62 17.31 -48.18
CA MET A 241 -35.88 18.03 -48.26
C MET A 241 -35.79 19.13 -49.32
N LYS A 242 -36.44 18.84 -50.45
CA LYS A 242 -37.21 19.72 -51.35
C LYS A 242 -36.92 21.23 -51.33
N SER A 243 -36.51 21.74 -52.49
CA SER A 243 -37.16 22.86 -53.19
C SER A 243 -37.05 22.63 -54.69
#